data_AF-A0A5R8YS06-F1
#
_entry.id   AF-A0A5R8YS06-F1
#
_cell.length_a   1.000
_cell.length_b   1.000
_cell.length_c   1.000
_cell.angle_alpha   90.00
_cell.angle_beta   90.00
_cell.angle_gamma   90.00
#
_symmetry.space_group_name_H-M   'P 1'
#
loop_
_entity.id
_entity.type
_entity.pdbx_description
1 polymer ?
#
loop_
_entity_poly.entity_id
_entity_poly.type
_entity_poly.pdbx_seq_one_letter_code
_entity_poly.pdbx_strand_id
1 'polypeptide(L)' 'MSERITWTMHHFSQANPKGHQQGDVPALLRRVADSIKDLGDVEVHDLIMHTEITAEGSWPSLTVYFDYKADEP' A
#
# COMPACT_ATOMS: atom_id res chain seq x y z
N MET A 1 -5.45 -2.47 36.39
CA MET A 1 -5.82 -3.19 35.16
C MET A 1 -4.98 -2.58 34.04
N SER A 2 -4.13 -3.37 33.38
CA SER A 2 -3.31 -2.85 32.28
C SER A 2 -4.22 -2.57 31.09
N GLU A 3 -4.30 -1.32 30.63
CA GLU A 3 -4.89 -1.03 29.33
C GLU A 3 -4.12 -1.82 28.28
N ARG A 4 -4.84 -2.58 27.46
CA ARG A 4 -4.27 -3.16 26.25
C ARG A 4 -4.21 -2.04 25.23
N ILE A 5 -3.01 -1.53 24.96
CA ILE A 5 -2.79 -0.69 23.79
C ILE A 5 -3.01 -1.57 22.56
N THR A 6 -4.15 -1.39 21.88
CA THR A 6 -4.40 -2.01 20.59
C THR A 6 -3.69 -1.16 19.53
N TRP A 7 -2.46 -1.53 19.19
CA TRP A 7 -1.78 -0.94 18.04
C TRP A 7 -2.49 -1.42 16.77
N THR A 8 -3.22 -0.51 16.11
CA THR A 8 -3.91 -0.82 14.86
C THR A 8 -3.04 -0.27 13.74
N MET A 9 -2.16 -1.10 13.18
CA MET A 9 -1.35 -0.73 12.03
C MET A 9 -2.26 -0.58 10.81
N HIS A 10 -2.29 0.60 10.20
CA HIS A 10 -3.07 0.82 8.98
C HIS A 10 -2.37 0.19 7.78
N HIS A 11 -3.15 -0.29 6.81
CA HIS A 11 -2.61 -0.76 5.54
C HIS A 11 -3.59 -0.59 4.39
N PHE A 12 -3.06 -0.54 3.17
CA PHE A 12 -3.83 -0.72 1.95
C PHE A 12 -3.04 -1.56 0.94
N SER A 13 -3.74 -2.27 0.06
CA SER A 13 -3.14 -3.02 -1.05
C SER A 13 -3.66 -2.49 -2.37
N GLN A 14 -2.78 -2.35 -3.35
CA GLN A 14 -3.12 -1.83 -4.66
C GLN A 14 -2.46 -2.64 -5.77
N ALA A 15 -3.16 -2.83 -6.87
CA ALA A 15 -2.66 -3.42 -8.10
C ALA A 15 -3.08 -2.58 -9.30
N ASN A 16 -2.45 -2.79 -10.46
CA ASN A 16 -2.94 -2.18 -11.69
C ASN A 16 -4.25 -2.84 -12.15
N PRO A 17 -5.13 -2.10 -12.85
CA PRO A 17 -6.31 -2.67 -13.48
C PRO A 17 -5.94 -3.78 -14.46
N LYS A 18 -6.85 -4.74 -14.62
CA LYS A 18 -6.75 -5.80 -15.62
C LYS A 18 -6.58 -5.21 -17.02
N GLY A 19 -5.68 -5.79 -17.81
CA GLY A 19 -5.47 -5.42 -19.22
C GLY A 19 -4.01 -5.12 -19.56
N HIS A 20 -3.79 -4.32 -20.60
CA HIS A 20 -2.48 -4.10 -21.22
C HIS A 20 -1.39 -3.60 -20.25
N GLN A 21 -1.77 -2.87 -19.20
CA GLN A 21 -0.84 -2.32 -18.20
C GLN A 21 -0.86 -3.06 -16.85
N GLN A 22 -1.50 -4.22 -16.78
CA GLN A 22 -1.61 -4.99 -15.53
C GLN A 22 -0.24 -5.28 -14.91
N GLY A 23 0.73 -5.70 -15.73
CA GLY A 23 2.10 -5.99 -15.30
C GLY A 23 3.05 -4.78 -15.22
N ASP A 24 2.58 -3.56 -15.47
CA ASP A 24 3.44 -2.36 -15.51
C ASP A 24 3.82 -1.91 -14.08
N VAL A 25 4.93 -2.45 -13.56
CA VAL A 25 5.45 -2.14 -12.23
C VAL A 25 5.73 -0.64 -12.03
N PRO A 26 6.38 0.08 -12.97
CA PRO A 26 6.53 1.54 -12.85
C PRO A 26 5.20 2.29 -12.72
N ALA A 27 4.15 1.90 -13.44
CA ALA A 27 2.83 2.51 -13.30
C ALA A 27 2.21 2.21 -11.94
N LEU A 28 2.38 1.01 -11.41
CA LEU A 28 1.92 0.64 -10.07
C LEU A 28 2.59 1.52 -9.01
N LEU A 29 3.91 1.69 -9.06
CA LEU A 29 4.66 2.51 -8.10
C LEU A 29 4.21 3.97 -8.09
N ARG A 30 3.97 4.55 -9.26
CA ARG A 30 3.43 5.93 -9.35
C ARG A 30 2.05 6.04 -8.70
N ARG A 31 1.14 5.12 -9.00
CA ARG A 31 -0.19 5.13 -8.41
C ARG A 31 -0.17 4.91 -6.90
N VAL A 32 0.74 4.09 -6.38
CA VAL A 32 0.93 3.90 -4.94
C VAL A 32 1.45 5.19 -4.31
N ALA A 33 2.41 5.87 -4.95
CA ALA A 33 2.91 7.16 -4.49
C ALA A 33 1.80 8.22 -4.44
N ASP A 34 0.92 8.26 -5.44
CA ASP A 34 -0.26 9.14 -5.43
C ASP A 34 -1.19 8.79 -4.26
N SER A 35 -1.50 7.51 -4.02
CA SER A 35 -2.32 7.09 -2.87
C SER A 35 -1.68 7.46 -1.52
N ILE A 36 -0.36 7.30 -1.36
CA ILE A 36 0.34 7.70 -0.13
C ILE A 36 0.25 9.21 0.09
N LYS A 37 0.43 9.99 -0.99
CA LYS A 37 0.29 11.46 -0.93
C LYS A 37 -1.12 11.87 -0.47
N ASP A 38 -2.15 11.18 -0.94
CA ASP A 38 -3.54 11.47 -0.60
C ASP A 38 -3.89 11.14 0.87
N LEU A 39 -3.10 10.28 1.54
CA LEU A 39 -3.26 10.01 2.98
C LEU A 39 -2.82 11.19 3.87
N GLY A 40 -2.02 12.14 3.37
CA GLY A 40 -1.47 13.24 4.16
C GLY A 40 -0.19 12.86 4.90
N ASP A 41 -0.03 13.34 6.14
CA ASP A 41 1.18 13.06 6.93
C ASP A 41 1.08 11.68 7.61
N VAL A 42 1.74 10.72 7.00
CA VAL A 42 1.82 9.34 7.48
C VAL A 42 3.28 8.90 7.64
N GLU A 43 3.53 8.05 8.62
CA GLU A 43 4.77 7.30 8.71
C GLU A 43 4.57 5.95 8.01
N VAL A 44 5.32 5.71 6.93
CA VAL A 44 5.28 4.45 6.20
C VAL A 44 6.31 3.50 6.78
N HIS A 45 5.85 2.33 7.23
CA HIS A 45 6.69 1.32 7.88
C HIS A 45 7.19 0.27 6.91
N ASP A 46 6.36 -0.18 5.97
CA ASP A 46 6.71 -1.25 5.04
C ASP A 46 5.96 -1.15 3.70
N LEU A 47 6.61 -1.61 2.64
CA LEU A 47 6.06 -1.78 1.29
C LEU A 47 6.36 -3.21 0.81
N ILE A 48 5.33 -4.04 0.77
CA ILE A 48 5.45 -5.44 0.37
C ILE A 48 4.90 -5.60 -1.04
N MET A 49 5.74 -6.03 -1.98
CA MET A 49 5.30 -6.42 -3.32
C MET A 49 4.92 -7.89 -3.36
N HIS A 50 3.72 -8.18 -3.84
CA HIS A 50 3.29 -9.52 -4.22
C HIS A 50 3.15 -9.60 -5.73
N THR A 51 3.28 -10.80 -6.28
CA THR A 51 3.06 -11.04 -7.70
C THR A 51 2.33 -12.36 -7.87
N GLU A 52 1.10 -12.27 -8.36
CA GLU A 52 0.31 -13.44 -8.70
C GLU A 52 0.51 -13.77 -10.18
N ILE A 53 0.67 -15.05 -10.50
CA ILE A 53 0.69 -15.52 -11.89
C ILE A 53 -0.72 -15.96 -12.26
N THR A 54 -1.39 -15.16 -13.08
CA THR A 54 -2.77 -15.40 -13.53
C THR A 54 -2.80 -15.92 -14.98
N ALA A 55 -3.97 -16.35 -15.46
CA ALA A 55 -4.14 -16.74 -16.86
C ALA A 55 -3.85 -15.58 -17.83
N GLU A 56 -3.97 -14.34 -17.36
CA GLU A 56 -3.73 -13.11 -18.10
C GLU A 56 -2.30 -12.55 -17.91
N GLY A 57 -1.43 -13.31 -17.24
CA GLY A 57 -0.04 -12.94 -16.97
C GLY A 57 0.21 -12.52 -15.53
N SER A 58 1.40 -11.95 -15.31
CA SER A 58 1.82 -11.46 -14.00
C SER A 58 0.94 -10.30 -13.53
N TRP A 59 0.40 -10.40 -12.32
CA TRP A 59 -0.36 -9.35 -11.65
C TRP A 59 0.37 -8.91 -10.37
N PRO A 60 1.28 -7.91 -10.48
CA PRO A 60 1.92 -7.34 -9.32
C PRO A 60 0.92 -6.50 -8.50
N SER A 61 1.05 -6.59 -7.18
CA SER A 61 0.37 -5.75 -6.22
C SER A 61 1.35 -5.29 -5.14
N LEU A 62 1.03 -4.19 -4.47
CA LEU A 62 1.84 -3.64 -3.41
C LEU A 62 0.95 -3.31 -2.20
N THR A 63 1.35 -3.81 -1.04
CA THR A 63 0.72 -3.51 0.25
C THR A 63 1.59 -2.51 1.00
N VAL A 64 1.00 -1.41 1.43
CA VAL A 64 1.66 -0.38 2.24
C VAL A 64 1.16 -0.48 3.67
N TYR A 65 2.06 -0.56 4.63
CA TYR A 65 1.79 -0.47 6.06
C TYR A 65 2.23 0.90 6.58
N PHE A 66 1.36 1.57 7.33
CA PHE A 66 1.60 2.93 7.78
C PHE A 66 0.83 3.24 9.07
N ASP A 67 1.21 4.33 9.72
CA ASP A 67 0.43 4.98 10.78
C ASP A 67 0.23 6.46 10.42
N TYR A 68 -0.92 7.03 10.79
CA TYR A 68 -1.10 8.48 10.74
C TYR A 68 -0.26 9.09 11.85
N LYS A 69 0.50 10.14 11.52
CA LYS A 69 1.15 10.91 12.58
C LYS A 69 0.05 11.63 13.36
N ALA A 70 0.04 11.43 14.67
CA ALA A 70 -0.72 12.33 15.52
C ALA A 70 -0.13 13.72 15.36
N ASP A 71 -0.98 14.75 15.20
CA ASP A 71 -0.52 16.12 15.30
C ASP A 71 0.27 16.25 16.61
N GLU A 72 1.57 16.57 16.54
CA GLU A 72 2.33 16.92 17.74
C GLU A 72 1.66 18.16 18.36
N PRO A 73 1.29 18.12 19.67
CA PRO A 73 0.65 19.25 20.34
C PRO A 73 1.57 20.47 20.52
#